data_AF-A0A401ULX5-F1
#
_entry.id   AF-A0A401ULX5-F1
#
_cell.length_a   1.000
_cell.length_b   1.000
_cell.length_c   1.000
_cell.angle_alpha   90.00
_cell.angle_beta   90.00
_cell.angle_gamma   90.00
#
_symmetry.space_group_name_H-M   'P 1'
#
loop_
_entity.id
_entity.type
_entity.pdbx_description
1 polymer ?
#
loop_
_entity_poly.entity_id
_entity_poly.type
_entity_poly.pdbx_seq_one_letter_code
_entity_poly.pdbx_strand_id
1 'polypeptide(L)'
;MKKKKLLTIYSVILLIIIASGTGIYYKSNLDQKNKKQAISNNVVEYLLGLETFKYEVPEKVEVTYDKTMGMFIASVKFKNNPRKATVIVSEKNEIQDIS
;
A
#
# COMPACT_ATOMS: atom_id res chain seq x y z
N MET A 1 37.68 1.99 36.62
CA MET A 1 36.85 1.01 35.89
C MET A 1 35.35 1.36 35.80
N LYS A 2 34.77 2.18 36.69
CA LYS A 2 33.32 2.48 36.71
C LYS A 2 32.81 3.28 35.48
N LYS A 3 33.59 4.24 34.97
CA LYS A 3 33.20 5.09 33.81
C LYS A 3 33.07 4.33 32.49
N LYS A 4 33.92 3.32 32.25
CA LYS A 4 33.86 2.49 31.02
C LYS A 4 32.58 1.64 30.96
N LYS A 5 32.12 1.10 32.10
CA LYS A 5 30.87 0.32 32.19
C LYS A 5 29.62 1.15 31.89
N LEU A 6 29.57 2.40 32.35
CA LEU A 6 28.46 3.31 32.03
C LEU A 6 28.38 3.61 30.53
N LEU A 7 29.53 3.83 29.87
CA LEU A 7 29.57 4.11 28.43
C LEU A 7 29.00 2.95 27.60
N THR A 8 29.29 1.71 28.00
CA THR A 8 28.76 0.51 27.33
C THR A 8 27.25 0.39 27.49
N ILE A 9 26.71 0.68 28.68
CA ILE A 9 25.26 0.63 28.94
C ILE A 9 24.52 1.67 28.08
N TYR A 10 25.01 2.91 28.01
CA TYR A 10 24.40 3.92 27.14
C TYR A 10 24.46 3.54 25.66
N SER A 11 25.56 2.93 25.22
CA SER A 11 25.69 2.42 23.84
C SER A 11 24.69 1.31 23.53
N VAL A 12 24.44 0.39 24.47
CA VAL A 12 23.46 -0.69 24.30
C VAL A 12 22.04 -0.13 24.26
N ILE A 13 21.69 0.81 25.14
CA ILE A 13 20.37 1.46 25.15
C ILE A 13 20.13 2.20 23.82
N LEU A 14 21.14 2.91 23.32
CA LEU A 14 21.05 3.61 22.03
C LEU A 14 20.78 2.64 20.87
N LEU A 15 21.48 1.50 20.83
CA LEU A 15 21.30 0.48 19.81
C LEU A 15 19.88 -0.12 19.84
N ILE A 16 19.31 -0.34 21.04
CA ILE A 16 17.94 -0.85 21.20
C ILE A 16 16.91 0.15 20.64
N ILE A 17 17.10 1.45 20.89
CA ILE A 17 16.20 2.50 20.37
C ILE A 17 16.25 2.54 18.84
N ILE A 18 17.46 2.48 18.24
CA ILE A 18 17.64 2.49 16.78
C ILE A 18 17.03 1.23 16.14
N ALA A 19 17.24 0.05 16.73
CA ALA A 19 16.68 -1.20 16.25
C ALA A 19 15.14 -1.20 16.31
N SER A 20 14.58 -0.65 17.39
CA SER A 20 13.12 -0.52 17.54
C SER A 20 12.53 0.46 16.53
N GLY A 21 13.17 1.61 16.32
CA GLY A 21 12.75 2.62 15.36
C GLY A 21 12.77 2.12 13.90
N THR A 22 13.84 1.43 13.51
CA THR A 22 13.97 0.84 12.17
C THR A 22 12.96 -0.30 11.94
N GLY A 23 12.68 -1.12 12.95
CA GLY A 23 11.65 -2.16 12.89
C GLY A 23 10.24 -1.61 12.66
N ILE A 24 9.84 -0.57 13.40
CA ILE A 24 8.53 0.09 13.24
C ILE A 24 8.41 0.71 11.86
N TYR A 25 9.45 1.41 11.39
CA TYR A 25 9.47 2.03 10.07
C TYR A 25 9.34 0.99 8.94
N TYR A 26 10.09 -0.11 9.02
CA TYR A 26 10.04 -1.17 8.01
C TYR A 26 8.68 -1.85 7.98
N LYS A 27 8.10 -2.16 9.14
CA LYS A 27 6.75 -2.73 9.26
C LYS A 27 5.70 -1.80 8.63
N SER A 28 5.77 -0.50 8.92
CA SER A 28 4.82 0.48 8.36
C SER A 28 4.87 0.55 6.84
N ASN A 29 6.07 0.56 6.25
CA ASN A 29 6.22 0.54 4.79
C ASN A 29 5.75 -0.77 4.16
N LEU A 30 6.00 -1.91 4.80
CA LEU A 30 5.52 -3.20 4.34
C LEU A 30 3.99 -3.27 4.37
N ASP A 31 3.38 -2.79 5.46
CA ASP A 31 1.92 -2.74 5.61
C ASP A 31 1.27 -1.86 4.53
N GLN A 32 1.88 -0.71 4.19
CA GLN A 32 1.38 0.12 3.08
C GLN A 32 1.48 -0.58 1.73
N LYS A 33 2.59 -1.27 1.44
CA LYS A 33 2.74 -2.05 0.20
C LYS A 33 1.71 -3.17 0.12
N ASN A 34 1.52 -3.92 1.21
CA ASN A 34 0.55 -5.00 1.29
C ASN A 34 -0.88 -4.48 1.07
N LYS A 35 -1.24 -3.35 1.69
CA LYS A 35 -2.54 -2.71 1.48
C LYS A 35 -2.74 -2.31 0.02
N LYS A 36 -1.79 -1.62 -0.60
CA LYS A 36 -1.89 -1.25 -2.02
C LYS A 36 -2.04 -2.46 -2.94
N GLN A 37 -1.32 -3.55 -2.66
CA GLN A 37 -1.47 -4.79 -3.42
C GLN A 37 -2.85 -5.42 -3.24
N ALA A 38 -3.39 -5.43 -2.02
CA ALA A 38 -4.74 -5.92 -1.75
C ALA A 38 -5.81 -5.10 -2.48
N ILE A 39 -5.73 -3.77 -2.43
CA ILE A 39 -6.62 -2.88 -3.20
C ILE A 39 -6.50 -3.19 -4.70
N SER A 40 -5.27 -3.30 -5.23
CA SER A 40 -5.04 -3.62 -6.63
C SER A 40 -5.69 -4.93 -7.06
N ASN A 41 -5.56 -5.98 -6.25
CA ASN A 41 -6.14 -7.29 -6.56
C ASN A 41 -7.68 -7.22 -6.52
N ASN A 42 -8.25 -6.59 -5.49
CA ASN A 42 -9.70 -6.43 -5.35
C ASN A 42 -10.29 -5.64 -6.53
N VAL A 43 -9.65 -4.54 -6.93
CA VAL A 43 -10.09 -3.72 -8.06
C VAL A 43 -10.05 -4.51 -9.38
N VAL A 44 -9.00 -5.29 -9.62
CA VAL A 44 -8.91 -6.14 -10.82
C VAL A 44 -9.99 -7.21 -10.81
N GLU A 45 -10.18 -7.89 -9.69
CA GLU A 45 -11.20 -8.93 -9.55
C GLU A 45 -12.61 -8.37 -9.79
N TYR A 46 -12.92 -7.23 -9.20
CA TYR A 46 -14.18 -6.54 -9.42
C TYR A 46 -14.39 -6.15 -10.88
N LEU A 47 -13.39 -5.51 -11.50
CA LEU A 47 -13.49 -5.08 -12.91
C LEU A 47 -13.70 -6.27 -13.84
N LEU A 48 -12.94 -7.36 -13.66
CA LEU A 48 -13.11 -8.58 -14.47
C LEU A 48 -14.46 -9.29 -14.21
N GLY A 49 -15.11 -9.01 -13.09
CA GLY A 49 -16.49 -9.42 -12.81
C GLY A 49 -17.55 -8.62 -13.59
N LEU A 50 -17.22 -7.41 -14.05
CA LEU A 50 -18.12 -6.58 -14.87
C LEU A 50 -18.05 -7.02 -16.34
N GLU A 51 -19.20 -7.19 -16.98
CA GLU A 51 -19.26 -7.60 -18.40
C GLU A 51 -18.46 -6.67 -19.33
N THR A 52 -18.39 -5.38 -18.99
CA THR A 52 -17.66 -4.37 -19.75
C THR A 52 -16.15 -4.64 -19.82
N PHE A 53 -15.55 -5.19 -18.75
CA PHE A 53 -14.11 -5.41 -18.67
C PHE A 53 -13.71 -6.90 -18.59
N LYS A 54 -14.69 -7.82 -18.60
CA LYS A 54 -14.50 -9.27 -18.44
C LYS A 54 -13.43 -9.89 -19.35
N TYR A 55 -13.27 -9.36 -20.56
CA TYR A 55 -12.31 -9.85 -21.56
C TYR A 55 -11.06 -8.97 -21.67
N GLU A 56 -10.97 -7.90 -20.88
CA GLU A 56 -9.81 -7.02 -20.88
C GLU A 56 -8.69 -7.61 -20.03
N VAL A 57 -7.44 -7.41 -20.46
CA VAL A 57 -6.27 -7.89 -19.74
C VAL A 57 -5.62 -6.69 -19.02
N PRO A 58 -5.61 -6.63 -17.68
CA PRO A 58 -4.95 -5.54 -16.98
C PRO A 58 -3.43 -5.58 -17.23
N GLU A 59 -2.87 -4.45 -17.66
CA GLU A 59 -1.42 -4.27 -17.87
C GLU A 59 -0.76 -3.68 -16.61
N LYS A 60 -1.40 -2.67 -16.03
CA LYS A 60 -0.87 -1.96 -14.86
C LYS A 60 -2.02 -1.43 -14.01
N VAL A 61 -1.86 -1.53 -12.69
CA VAL A 61 -2.75 -0.91 -11.70
C VAL A 61 -1.93 0.06 -10.86
N GLU A 62 -2.32 1.32 -10.87
CA GLU A 62 -1.70 2.37 -10.05
C GLU A 62 -2.63 2.72 -8.89
N VAL A 63 -2.19 2.46 -7.66
CA VAL A 63 -2.96 2.76 -6.44
C VAL A 63 -2.34 3.94 -5.69
N THR A 64 -3.12 5.02 -5.62
CA THR A 64 -2.80 6.24 -4.87
C THR A 64 -3.74 6.35 -3.67
N TYR A 65 -3.24 6.85 -2.55
CA TYR A 65 -4.07 7.12 -1.38
C TYR A 65 -4.27 8.62 -1.24
N ASP A 66 -5.52 9.07 -1.31
CA ASP A 66 -5.92 10.44 -1.04
C ASP A 66 -6.20 10.59 0.46
N LYS A 67 -5.30 11.30 1.15
CA LYS A 67 -5.40 11.59 2.59
C LYS A 67 -6.56 12.53 2.93
N THR A 68 -6.97 13.37 1.99
CA THR A 68 -8.03 14.38 2.19
C THR A 68 -9.37 13.69 2.23
N MET A 69 -9.58 12.73 1.33
CA MET A 69 -10.80 11.96 1.24
C MET A 69 -10.79 10.70 2.10
N GLY A 70 -9.62 10.25 2.56
CA GLY A 70 -9.47 8.97 3.25
C GLY A 70 -9.79 7.80 2.33
N MET A 71 -9.38 7.86 1.07
CA MET A 71 -9.75 6.86 0.05
C MET A 71 -8.55 6.45 -0.81
N PHE A 72 -8.61 5.24 -1.35
CA PHE A 72 -7.70 4.77 -2.37
C PHE A 72 -8.32 5.02 -3.74
N ILE A 73 -7.51 5.53 -4.66
CA ILE A 73 -7.85 5.71 -6.06
C ILE A 73 -6.97 4.74 -6.84
N ALA A 74 -7.62 3.79 -7.53
CA ALA A 74 -6.95 2.78 -8.33
C ALA A 74 -7.23 3.03 -9.81
N SER A 75 -6.19 3.36 -10.57
CA SER A 75 -6.28 3.51 -12.03
C SER A 75 -5.73 2.26 -12.70
N VAL A 76 -6.58 1.60 -13.49
CA VAL A 76 -6.26 0.39 -14.24
C VAL A 76 -6.07 0.74 -15.69
N LYS A 77 -4.90 0.36 -16.24
CA LYS A 77 -4.59 0.41 -17.65
C LYS A 77 -4.65 -1.01 -18.20
N PHE A 78 -5.38 -1.20 -19.29
CA PHE A 78 -5.52 -2.49 -19.93
C PHE A 78 -4.57 -2.63 -21.13
N LYS A 79 -4.15 -3.86 -21.41
CA LYS A 79 -3.25 -4.19 -22.51
C LYS A 79 -3.98 -4.00 -23.84
N ASN A 80 -3.33 -3.33 -24.79
CA ASN A 80 -3.86 -3.08 -26.14
C ASN A 80 -5.22 -2.37 -26.17
N ASN A 81 -5.63 -1.70 -25.07
CA ASN A 81 -6.85 -0.92 -25.00
C ASN A 81 -6.53 0.49 -24.49
N PRO A 82 -6.93 1.56 -25.20
CA PRO A 82 -6.74 2.92 -24.71
C PRO A 82 -7.63 3.27 -23.51
N ARG A 83 -8.68 2.48 -23.24
CA ARG A 83 -9.56 2.67 -22.08
C ARG A 83 -8.79 2.45 -20.79
N LYS A 84 -9.12 3.29 -19.82
CA LYS A 84 -8.67 3.18 -18.43
C LYS A 84 -9.92 3.09 -17.58
N ALA A 85 -9.85 2.32 -16.50
CA ALA A 85 -10.85 2.35 -15.46
C ALA A 85 -10.23 3.03 -14.24
N THR A 86 -10.96 3.94 -13.61
CA THR A 86 -10.59 4.47 -12.29
C THR A 86 -11.62 4.01 -11.29
N VAL A 87 -11.15 3.39 -10.21
CA VAL A 87 -12.00 2.86 -9.15
C VAL A 87 -11.64 3.53 -7.84
N ILE A 88 -12.65 4.04 -7.15
CA ILE A 88 -12.51 4.63 -5.82
C ILE A 88 -12.84 3.56 -4.79
N VAL A 89 -11.91 3.34 -3.86
CA VAL A 89 -12.00 2.29 -2.84
C VAL A 89 -11.83 2.91 -1.45
N SER A 90 -12.74 2.57 -0.53
CA SER A 90 -12.68 3.02 0.86
C SER A 90 -11.50 2.40 1.62
N GLU A 91 -11.17 2.93 2.81
CA GLU A 91 -10.15 2.31 3.67
C GLU A 91 -10.50 0.89 4.13
N LYS A 92 -11.79 0.55 4.08
CA LYS A 92 -12.31 -0.79 4.39
C LYS A 92 -12.23 -1.75 3.19
N ASN A 93 -11.60 -1.32 2.09
CA ASN A 93 -11.49 -2.09 0.85
C ASN A 93 -12.86 -2.32 0.15
N GLU A 94 -13.79 -1.38 0.31
CA GLU A 94 -15.10 -1.41 -0.35
C GLU A 94 -15.08 -0.48 -1.56
N ILE A 95 -15.59 -0.95 -2.70
CA ILE A 95 -15.67 -0.15 -3.93
C ILE A 95 -16.83 0.82 -3.80
N GLN A 96 -16.53 2.11 -3.97
CA GLN A 96 -17.49 3.19 -3.82
C GLN A 96 -17.98 3.71 -5.17
N ASP A 97 -17.06 3.80 -6.15
CA ASP A 97 -17.36 4.37 -7.45
C ASP A 97 -16.42 3.84 -8.54
N ILE A 98 -16.86 3.92 -9.80
CA ILE A 98 -16.12 3.54 -11.00
C ILE A 98 -16.39 4.51 -12.16
N SER A 99 -15.32 4.94 -12.82
CA SER A 99 -15.36 5.80 -14.01
C SER A 99 -14.46 5.30 -15.14
#